data_AF-A0A1G3PZV5-F1
#
_entry.id   AF-A0A1G3PZV5-F1
#
_cell.length_a   1.000
_cell.length_b   1.000
_cell.length_c   1.000
_cell.angle_alpha   90.00
_cell.angle_beta   90.00
_cell.angle_gamma   90.00
#
_symmetry.space_group_name_H-M   'P 1'
#
loop_
_entity.id
_entity.type
_entity.pdbx_description
1 polymer ?
#
loop_
_entity_poly.entity_id
_entity_poly.type
_entity_poly.pdbx_seq_one_letter_code
_entity_poly.pdbx_strand_id
1 'polypeptide(L)'
;MRFILPVCFIVGVFLMSCQSASVPKSPENPGGGQPVSDKAPDPNPAVRIVEGQTVSIHGINVTIERIVEAFMQTKNGFSEKTVVSVVLKKGSESVNWRAGYGSVTNLFGYTFKVEDCATGTSDWKSFADFVVIIKGK
;
A
#
# COMPACT_ATOMS: atom_id res chain seq x y z
N MET A 1 -59.23 -7.54 -38.25
CA MET A 1 -57.97 -6.83 -37.93
C MET A 1 -57.07 -7.78 -37.15
N ARG A 2 -55.75 -7.71 -37.39
CA ARG A 2 -54.74 -8.73 -37.06
C ARG A 2 -54.42 -8.83 -35.56
N PHE A 3 -54.32 -10.07 -35.07
CA PHE A 3 -53.58 -10.45 -33.86
C PHE A 3 -52.10 -10.64 -34.22
N ILE A 4 -51.16 -9.99 -33.53
CA ILE A 4 -49.76 -10.40 -33.43
C ILE A 4 -49.25 -10.07 -32.01
N LEU A 5 -48.66 -11.08 -31.38
CA LEU A 5 -48.15 -11.16 -30.01
C LEU A 5 -46.96 -10.21 -29.72
N PRO A 6 -46.72 -9.84 -28.44
CA PRO A 6 -45.50 -9.21 -27.98
C PRO A 6 -44.48 -10.29 -27.61
N VAL A 7 -43.32 -10.33 -28.27
CA VAL A 7 -42.25 -11.27 -27.91
C VAL A 7 -40.89 -10.58 -27.94
N CYS A 8 -40.34 -10.49 -26.72
CA CYS A 8 -38.93 -10.43 -26.35
C CYS A 8 -38.06 -9.25 -26.80
N PHE A 9 -37.91 -8.34 -25.83
CA PHE A 9 -36.64 -7.74 -25.41
C PHE A 9 -35.39 -8.46 -25.95
N ILE A 10 -34.62 -7.77 -26.80
CA ILE A 10 -33.19 -8.01 -26.96
C ILE A 10 -32.49 -6.74 -26.51
N VAL A 11 -32.22 -6.66 -25.21
CA VAL A 11 -31.18 -5.77 -24.70
C VAL A 11 -29.87 -6.41 -25.10
N GLY A 12 -29.30 -5.91 -26.19
CA GLY A 12 -27.96 -6.27 -26.62
C GLY A 12 -26.97 -5.84 -25.53
N VAL A 13 -26.57 -6.77 -24.69
CA VAL A 13 -25.38 -6.63 -23.85
C VAL A 13 -24.20 -6.62 -24.82
N PHE A 14 -23.73 -5.42 -25.17
CA PHE A 14 -22.39 -5.26 -25.71
C PHE A 14 -21.41 -5.59 -24.57
N LEU A 15 -21.06 -6.87 -24.46
CA LEU A 15 -19.82 -7.28 -23.81
C LEU A 15 -18.70 -6.72 -24.67
N MET A 16 -18.26 -5.52 -24.32
CA MET A 16 -17.00 -4.95 -24.76
C MET A 16 -15.91 -5.82 -24.14
N SER A 17 -15.61 -6.93 -24.82
CA SER A 17 -14.45 -7.75 -24.55
C SER A 17 -13.23 -6.89 -24.78
N CYS A 18 -12.69 -6.32 -23.71
CA CYS A 18 -11.27 -6.01 -23.64
C CYS A 18 -10.55 -7.32 -23.95
N GLN A 19 -10.14 -7.47 -25.21
CA GLN A 19 -9.07 -8.37 -25.57
C GLN A 19 -7.90 -7.97 -24.69
N SER A 20 -7.70 -8.71 -23.60
CA SER A 20 -6.48 -8.62 -22.84
C SER A 20 -5.38 -9.02 -23.82
N ALA A 21 -4.70 -8.02 -24.37
CA ALA A 21 -3.52 -8.23 -25.18
C ALA A 21 -2.58 -9.05 -24.30
N SER A 22 -2.44 -10.33 -24.62
CA SER A 22 -1.49 -11.21 -23.98
C SER A 22 -0.13 -10.53 -24.06
N VAL A 23 0.39 -10.11 -22.91
CA VAL A 23 1.73 -9.56 -22.78
C VAL A 23 2.68 -10.53 -23.49
N PRO A 24 3.48 -10.08 -24.47
CA PRO A 24 4.41 -10.98 -25.14
C PRO A 24 5.30 -11.60 -24.07
N LYS A 25 5.37 -12.93 -24.01
CA LYS A 25 6.38 -13.61 -23.20
C LYS A 25 7.73 -13.10 -23.67
N SER A 26 8.41 -12.36 -22.80
CA SER A 26 9.78 -11.91 -23.03
C SER A 26 10.61 -13.11 -23.47
N PRO A 27 11.40 -13.01 -24.55
CA PRO A 27 12.28 -14.09 -24.94
C PRO A 27 13.24 -14.39 -23.77
N GLU A 28 13.30 -15.65 -23.37
CA GLU A 28 14.31 -16.16 -22.46
C GLU A 28 15.68 -15.82 -23.05
N ASN A 29 16.37 -14.88 -22.42
CA ASN A 29 17.74 -14.55 -22.76
C ASN A 29 18.64 -15.35 -21.80
N PRO A 30 19.39 -16.37 -22.26
CA PRO A 30 20.14 -17.28 -21.38
C PRO A 30 21.49 -16.69 -20.92
N GLY A 31 21.53 -15.40 -20.57
CA GLY A 31 22.79 -14.71 -20.28
C GLY A 31 22.65 -13.26 -19.83
N GLY A 32 21.68 -12.95 -18.99
CA GLY A 32 21.51 -11.61 -18.40
C GLY A 32 21.73 -11.66 -16.90
N GLY A 33 22.99 -11.59 -16.45
CA GLY A 33 23.29 -11.31 -15.05
C GLY A 33 22.60 -10.00 -14.66
N GLN A 34 21.80 -10.01 -13.60
CA GLN A 34 21.36 -8.78 -12.97
C GLN A 34 22.58 -7.87 -12.77
N PRO A 35 22.51 -6.55 -13.05
CA PRO A 35 23.49 -5.65 -12.50
C PRO A 35 23.38 -5.78 -10.99
N VAL A 36 24.33 -6.51 -10.39
CA VAL A 36 24.46 -6.58 -8.94
C VAL A 36 24.84 -5.16 -8.54
N SER A 37 23.88 -4.43 -7.99
CA SER A 37 24.11 -3.11 -7.45
C SER A 37 25.19 -3.23 -6.36
N ASP A 38 26.37 -2.64 -6.59
CA ASP A 38 27.49 -2.53 -5.61
C ASP A 38 27.13 -1.71 -4.35
N LYS A 39 25.88 -1.25 -4.25
CA LYS A 39 25.37 -0.56 -3.07
C LYS A 39 25.21 -1.59 -1.95
N ALA A 40 26.01 -1.42 -0.89
CA ALA A 40 25.84 -2.18 0.35
C ALA A 40 24.34 -2.19 0.74
N PRO A 41 23.80 -3.34 1.17
CA PRO A 41 22.40 -3.44 1.54
C PRO A 41 22.07 -2.37 2.59
N ASP A 42 20.94 -1.67 2.39
CA ASP A 42 20.50 -0.63 3.32
C ASP A 42 20.42 -1.24 4.73
N PRO A 43 21.10 -0.66 5.74
CA PRO A 43 21.05 -1.18 7.10
C PRO A 43 19.65 -1.09 7.74
N ASN A 44 18.74 -0.28 7.20
CA ASN A 44 17.36 -0.15 7.66
C ASN A 44 16.39 -0.22 6.46
N PRO A 45 16.22 -1.39 5.82
CA PRO A 45 15.36 -1.50 4.66
C PRO A 45 13.92 -1.16 5.03
N ALA A 46 13.24 -0.43 4.14
CA ALA A 46 11.82 -0.17 4.31
C ALA A 46 11.02 -1.48 4.29
N VAL A 47 10.17 -1.66 5.30
CA VAL A 47 9.28 -2.81 5.43
C VAL A 47 7.89 -2.39 4.98
N ARG A 48 7.39 -3.01 3.91
CA ARG A 48 6.02 -2.84 3.46
C ARG A 48 5.05 -3.56 4.37
N ILE A 49 4.08 -2.82 4.90
CA ILE A 49 2.99 -3.38 5.71
C ILE A 49 1.67 -3.03 5.04
N VAL A 50 0.83 -4.03 4.81
CA VAL A 50 -0.49 -3.85 4.23
C VAL A 50 -1.49 -3.49 5.33
N GLU A 51 -2.48 -2.67 5.00
CA GLU A 51 -3.60 -2.36 5.89
C GLU A 51 -4.29 -3.64 6.40
N GLY A 52 -4.52 -3.71 7.70
CA GLY A 52 -5.03 -4.88 8.43
C GLY A 52 -3.97 -5.94 8.75
N GLN A 53 -2.75 -5.82 8.22
CA GLN A 53 -1.67 -6.77 8.49
C GLN A 53 -0.88 -6.39 9.75
N THR A 54 -0.42 -7.42 10.46
CA THR A 54 0.57 -7.29 11.54
C THR A 54 1.91 -7.88 11.09
N VAL A 55 2.99 -7.13 11.29
CA VAL A 55 4.37 -7.56 11.00
C VAL A 55 5.22 -7.38 12.26
N SER A 56 6.05 -8.37 12.58
CA SER A 56 6.97 -8.28 13.71
C SER A 56 8.33 -7.75 13.25
N ILE A 57 8.76 -6.62 13.82
CA ILE A 57 10.03 -5.96 13.50
C ILE A 57 10.79 -5.75 14.81
N HIS A 58 11.95 -6.41 14.96
CA HIS A 58 12.78 -6.36 16.17
C HIS A 58 12.02 -6.61 17.49
N GLY A 59 11.05 -7.54 17.45
CA GLY A 59 10.22 -7.90 18.61
C GLY A 59 9.07 -6.92 18.91
N ILE A 60 8.84 -5.92 18.06
CA ILE A 60 7.65 -5.06 18.08
C ILE A 60 6.69 -5.57 17.00
N ASN A 61 5.46 -5.86 17.38
CA ASN A 61 4.38 -6.12 16.44
C ASN A 61 3.81 -4.77 15.97
N VAL A 62 3.91 -4.53 14.67
CA VAL A 62 3.43 -3.33 13.99
C VAL A 62 2.19 -3.71 13.20
N THR A 63 1.07 -3.11 13.51
CA THR A 63 -0.20 -3.33 12.81
C THR A 63 -0.64 -2.02 12.16
N ILE A 64 -0.89 -2.02 10.85
CA ILE A 64 -1.62 -0.92 10.23
C ILE A 64 -3.10 -1.22 10.38
N GLU A 65 -3.83 -0.37 11.10
CA GLU A 65 -5.28 -0.50 11.20
C GLU A 65 -5.99 0.13 10.01
N ARG A 66 -5.49 1.27 9.54
CA ARG A 66 -6.13 2.06 8.48
C ARG A 66 -5.19 3.07 7.86
N ILE A 67 -5.30 3.28 6.56
CA ILE A 67 -4.70 4.38 5.81
C ILE A 67 -5.81 5.29 5.31
N VAL A 68 -5.69 6.58 5.59
CA VAL A 68 -6.66 7.61 5.16
C VAL A 68 -5.92 8.67 4.39
N GLU A 69 -6.31 8.86 3.15
CA GLU A 69 -5.90 9.98 2.33
C GLU A 69 -7.00 11.05 2.37
N ALA A 70 -6.59 12.28 2.67
CA ALA A 70 -7.48 13.42 2.75
C ALA A 70 -6.98 14.51 1.81
N PHE A 71 -7.83 14.93 0.88
CA PHE A 71 -7.60 16.10 0.04
C PHE A 71 -8.27 17.31 0.69
N MET A 72 -7.48 18.36 0.93
CA MET A 72 -7.97 19.61 1.51
C MET A 72 -7.81 20.73 0.49
N GLN A 73 -8.89 21.49 0.26
CA GLN A 73 -8.81 22.71 -0.51
C GLN A 73 -8.18 23.82 0.33
N THR A 74 -7.09 24.38 -0.15
CA THR A 74 -6.38 25.53 0.41
C THR A 74 -6.59 26.76 -0.45
N LYS A 75 -6.19 27.94 0.03
CA LYS A 75 -6.23 29.19 -0.76
C LYS A 75 -5.40 29.11 -2.06
N ASN A 76 -4.43 28.20 -2.14
CA ASN A 76 -3.49 28.07 -3.25
C ASN A 76 -3.75 26.81 -4.12
N GLY A 77 -4.84 26.08 -3.90
CA GLY A 77 -5.15 24.83 -4.60
C GLY A 77 -5.42 23.67 -3.65
N PHE A 78 -5.25 22.42 -4.10
CA PHE A 78 -5.45 21.24 -3.27
C PHE A 78 -4.15 20.80 -2.58
N SER A 79 -4.26 20.40 -1.31
CA SER A 79 -3.20 19.72 -0.57
C SER A 79 -3.65 18.30 -0.24
N GLU A 80 -2.77 17.34 -0.46
CA GLU A 80 -2.97 15.96 -0.03
C GLU A 80 -2.38 15.76 1.37
N LYS A 81 -3.07 14.97 2.20
CA LYS A 81 -2.55 14.52 3.49
C LYS A 81 -2.92 13.06 3.69
N THR A 82 -1.90 12.21 3.73
CA THR A 82 -2.04 10.80 4.04
C THR A 82 -1.70 10.54 5.50
N VAL A 83 -2.60 9.83 6.19
CA VAL A 83 -2.49 9.48 7.60
C VAL A 83 -2.64 7.97 7.75
N VAL A 84 -1.69 7.34 8.42
CA VAL A 84 -1.66 5.91 8.74
C VAL A 84 -1.93 5.73 10.23
N SER A 85 -2.92 4.92 10.59
CA SER A 85 -3.16 4.50 11.97
C SER A 85 -2.41 3.21 12.24
N VAL A 86 -1.46 3.27 13.17
CA VAL A 86 -0.52 2.20 13.48
C VAL A 86 -0.66 1.83 14.95
N VAL A 87 -0.69 0.52 15.23
CA VAL A 87 -0.57 -0.03 16.58
C VAL A 87 0.80 -0.68 16.70
N LEU A 88 1.57 -0.25 17.69
CA LEU A 88 2.88 -0.80 18.03
C LEU A 88 2.75 -1.55 19.35
N LYS A 89 2.99 -2.85 19.35
CA LYS A 89 2.88 -3.70 20.54
C LYS A 89 4.18 -4.41 20.86
N LYS A 90 4.63 -4.36 22.11
CA LYS A 90 5.79 -5.10 22.63
C LYS A 90 5.43 -5.72 23.98
N GLY A 91 5.31 -7.04 24.03
CA GLY A 91 4.80 -7.72 25.23
C GLY A 91 3.36 -7.31 25.55
N SER A 92 3.14 -6.80 26.78
CA SER A 92 1.85 -6.28 27.24
C SER A 92 1.62 -4.80 26.91
N GLU A 93 2.66 -4.08 26.48
CA GLU A 93 2.58 -2.64 26.21
C GLU A 93 2.13 -2.39 24.76
N SER A 94 1.28 -1.39 24.58
CA SER A 94 0.74 -1.00 23.27
C SER A 94 0.74 0.52 23.11
N VAL A 95 1.06 0.98 21.91
CA VAL A 95 1.05 2.40 21.53
C VAL A 95 0.27 2.55 20.24
N ASN A 96 -0.75 3.40 20.27
CA ASN A 96 -1.48 3.80 19.07
C ASN A 96 -0.86 5.08 18.53
N TRP A 97 -0.46 5.07 17.27
CA TRP A 97 0.17 6.19 16.60
C TRP A 97 -0.60 6.53 15.32
N ARG A 98 -1.01 7.80 15.18
CA ARG A 98 -1.49 8.36 13.91
C ARG A 98 -0.32 9.04 13.20
N ALA A 99 0.26 8.34 12.25
CA ALA A 99 1.41 8.79 11.47
C ALA A 99 0.96 9.59 10.25
N GLY A 100 1.65 10.69 9.94
CA GLY A 100 1.74 11.18 8.56
C GLY A 100 3.15 10.90 8.03
N TYR A 101 3.46 11.37 6.82
CA TYR A 101 4.85 11.38 6.35
C TYR A 101 5.76 12.06 7.37
N GLY A 102 6.84 11.36 7.76
CA GLY A 102 7.72 11.79 8.84
C GLY A 102 8.16 10.65 9.75
N SER A 103 8.81 11.00 10.85
CA SER A 103 9.39 10.05 11.82
C SER A 103 8.91 10.30 13.25
N VAL A 104 8.64 9.24 13.99
CA VAL A 104 8.38 9.30 15.44
C VAL A 104 9.32 8.36 16.18
N THR A 105 9.83 8.78 17.33
CA THR A 105 10.48 7.87 18.28
C THR A 105 9.46 7.42 19.31
N ASN A 106 9.26 6.11 19.45
CA ASN A 106 8.31 5.57 20.42
C ASN A 106 8.94 5.38 21.80
N LEU A 107 8.10 5.06 22.78
CA LEU A 107 8.52 4.82 24.17
C LEU A 107 9.41 3.58 24.35
N PHE A 108 9.51 2.71 23.35
CA PHE A 108 10.43 1.58 23.34
C PHE A 108 11.83 1.96 22.82
N GLY A 109 12.05 3.23 22.42
CA GLY A 109 13.33 3.74 21.92
C GLY A 109 13.58 3.57 20.41
N TYR A 110 12.58 3.11 19.66
CA TYR A 110 12.69 2.87 18.22
C TYR A 110 12.13 4.06 17.45
N THR A 111 12.79 4.45 16.37
CA THR A 111 12.28 5.47 15.47
C THR A 111 11.61 4.81 14.28
N PHE A 112 10.31 5.06 14.12
CA PHE A 112 9.53 4.62 12.97
C PHE A 112 9.36 5.80 12.01
N LYS A 113 9.68 5.59 10.74
CA LYS A 113 9.49 6.57 9.68
C LYS A 113 8.56 5.98 8.63
N VAL A 114 7.52 6.71 8.26
CA VAL A 114 6.70 6.41 7.09
C VAL A 114 7.40 7.00 5.88
N GLU A 115 7.82 6.15 4.94
CA GLU A 115 8.48 6.59 3.71
C GLU A 115 7.51 6.74 2.54
N ASP A 116 6.60 5.77 2.39
CA ASP A 116 5.63 5.75 1.29
C ASP A 116 4.28 5.22 1.79
N CYS A 117 3.21 5.67 1.14
CA CYS A 117 1.84 5.23 1.39
C CYS A 117 1.07 5.16 0.07
N ALA A 118 0.31 4.09 -0.12
CA ALA A 118 -0.66 4.02 -1.20
C ALA A 118 -2.03 3.60 -0.68
N THR A 119 -3.08 4.26 -1.16
CA THR A 119 -4.46 3.87 -0.92
C THR A 119 -5.01 3.03 -2.07
N GLY A 120 -5.68 1.95 -1.71
CA GLY A 120 -6.33 1.06 -2.66
C GLY A 120 -7.64 1.62 -3.19
N THR A 121 -7.76 1.89 -4.49
CA THR A 121 -9.02 2.44 -5.07
C THR A 121 -9.91 1.40 -5.77
N SER A 122 -9.38 0.28 -6.25
CA SER A 122 -10.18 -0.71 -6.99
C SER A 122 -9.99 -2.18 -6.57
N ASP A 123 -8.76 -2.66 -6.38
CA ASP A 123 -8.47 -4.04 -5.90
C ASP A 123 -7.09 -4.17 -5.21
N TRP A 124 -6.39 -3.06 -5.01
CA TRP A 124 -5.08 -3.02 -4.38
C TRP A 124 -5.28 -2.75 -2.90
N LYS A 125 -4.69 -3.55 -2.02
CA LYS A 125 -4.78 -3.27 -0.58
C LYS A 125 -3.94 -2.03 -0.26
N SER A 126 -4.49 -1.11 0.54
CA SER A 126 -3.71 0.03 1.03
C SER A 126 -2.47 -0.48 1.78
N PHE A 127 -1.33 0.19 1.61
CA PHE A 127 -0.09 -0.17 2.30
C PHE A 127 0.72 1.06 2.70
N ALA A 128 1.60 0.90 3.66
CA ALA A 128 2.63 1.87 3.99
C ALA A 128 3.99 1.19 4.17
N ASP A 129 5.03 1.86 3.70
CA ASP A 129 6.41 1.42 3.82
C ASP A 129 7.05 2.11 5.04
N PHE A 130 7.57 1.32 5.97
CA PHE A 130 8.17 1.80 7.21
C PHE A 130 9.66 1.53 7.26
N VAL A 131 10.44 2.57 7.57
CA VAL A 131 11.83 2.40 8.02
C VAL A 131 11.87 2.42 9.54
N VAL A 132 12.50 1.41 10.13
CA VAL A 132 12.65 1.28 11.58
C VAL A 132 14.12 1.48 11.93
N ILE A 133 14.43 2.60 12.60
CA ILE A 133 15.79 2.95 13.01
C ILE A 133 15.94 2.66 14.49
N ILE A 134 16.87 1.76 14.82
CA ILE A 134 17.30 1.49 16.19
C ILE A 134 18.38 2.50 16.52
N LYS A 135 18.11 3.47 17.42
CA LYS A 135 19.20 4.24 18.01
C LYS A 135 19.94 3.29 18.95
N GLY A 136 21.20 3.00 18.64
CA GLY A 136 22.04 2.13 19.45
C GLY A 136 21.97 2.51 20.93
N LYS A 137 21.72 1.52 21.78
CA LYS A 137 21.86 1.65 23.22
C LYS A 137 23.32 1.82 23.58
#